data_AF-A0A970S0N1-F1
#
_entry.id   AF-A0A970S0N1-F1
#
_cell.length_a   1.000
_cell.length_b   1.000
_cell.length_c   1.000
_cell.angle_alpha   90.00
_cell.angle_beta   90.00
_cell.angle_gamma   90.00
#
_symmetry.space_group_name_H-M   'P 1'
#
loop_
_entity.id
_entity.type
_entity.pdbx_description
1 polymer ?
#
loop_
_entity_poly.entity_id
_entity_poly.type
_entity_poly.pdbx_seq_one_letter_code
_entity_poly.pdbx_strand_id
1 'polypeptide(L)'
;MQNILGLLLSFIFIFIVIGIATVYAKIRKGASENTRKFIHIMVGNWVFITPMFTKLWALILVPLCFIIINLLSRKYKLFSAMEREDEDYGTVYYAISMLVLTTAAYLLRWPTLSFVGLLTMAYGDGFAAVVGIYKGRHYPFSFSPTKSLEGSITLACFSFVITFFSLFILQGSGSLRSISLWGILLISLLTSIFAAFIELTGLAGCDNLSVPIGSGLFSTLCLQFGNSIFYLFILLYLVVLIAAFRWKAISADGIVAALLTGQTLYALGGMWIGLGLLAFFLLGSAASKLKNNNKLTAEQLQAGHVARNWKQV
;
A
#
# COMPACT_ATOMS: atom_id res chain seq x y z
N MET A 1 -19.91 9.45 -24.22
CA MET A 1 -19.88 8.03 -24.68
C MET A 1 -18.72 7.25 -24.06
N GLN A 2 -17.47 7.73 -24.13
CA GLN A 2 -16.29 7.02 -23.55
C GLN A 2 -16.43 6.63 -22.07
N ASN A 3 -16.91 7.53 -21.20
CA ASN A 3 -17.11 7.19 -19.77
C ASN A 3 -18.15 6.11 -19.54
N ILE A 4 -19.24 6.10 -20.32
CA ILE A 4 -20.29 5.08 -20.22
C ILE A 4 -19.73 3.74 -20.68
N LEU A 5 -18.95 3.73 -21.77
CA LEU A 5 -18.24 2.54 -22.22
C LEU A 5 -17.24 2.04 -21.17
N GLY A 6 -16.47 2.94 -20.56
CA GLY A 6 -15.54 2.61 -19.47
C GLY A 6 -16.25 2.00 -18.25
N LEU A 7 -17.40 2.53 -17.87
CA LEU A 7 -18.26 1.95 -16.82
C LEU A 7 -18.75 0.56 -17.22
N LEU A 8 -19.31 0.40 -18.42
CA LEU A 8 -19.79 -0.89 -18.92
C LEU A 8 -18.67 -1.94 -18.94
N LEU A 9 -17.51 -1.61 -19.50
CA LEU A 9 -16.35 -2.50 -19.53
C LEU A 9 -15.87 -2.85 -18.11
N SER A 10 -15.85 -1.87 -17.20
CA SER A 10 -15.49 -2.10 -15.81
C SER A 10 -16.41 -3.12 -15.16
N PHE A 11 -17.72 -2.88 -15.18
CA PHE A 11 -18.69 -3.80 -14.55
C PHE A 11 -18.70 -5.17 -15.22
N ILE A 12 -18.67 -5.24 -16.55
CA ILE A 12 -18.58 -6.51 -17.29
C ILE A 12 -17.34 -7.29 -16.86
N PHE A 13 -16.17 -6.65 -16.85
CA PHE A 13 -14.92 -7.28 -16.42
C PHE A 13 -15.03 -7.84 -15.00
N ILE A 14 -15.54 -7.05 -14.06
CA ILE A 14 -15.67 -7.43 -12.65
C ILE A 14 -16.66 -8.59 -12.48
N PHE A 15 -17.83 -8.53 -13.13
CA PHE A 15 -18.83 -9.59 -13.06
C PHE A 15 -18.32 -10.89 -13.69
N ILE A 16 -17.54 -10.82 -14.77
CA ILE A 16 -16.88 -11.99 -15.35
C ILE A 16 -15.89 -12.59 -14.35
N VAL A 17 -15.04 -11.78 -13.72
CA VAL A 17 -14.07 -12.24 -12.71
C VAL A 17 -14.76 -12.94 -11.54
N ILE A 18 -15.81 -12.32 -10.98
CA ILE A 18 -16.60 -12.89 -9.87
C ILE A 18 -17.31 -14.16 -10.33
N GLY A 19 -17.88 -14.17 -11.54
CA GLY A 19 -18.55 -15.34 -12.11
C GLY A 19 -17.61 -16.54 -12.26
N ILE A 20 -16.43 -16.33 -12.83
CA ILE A 20 -15.38 -17.35 -12.96
C ILE A 20 -14.98 -17.87 -11.57
N ALA A 21 -14.74 -16.97 -10.62
CA ALA A 21 -14.37 -17.34 -9.26
C ALA A 21 -15.46 -18.15 -8.54
N THR A 22 -16.73 -17.80 -8.76
CA THR A 22 -17.88 -18.51 -8.19
C THR A 22 -18.04 -19.90 -8.77
N VAL A 23 -17.89 -20.05 -10.09
CA VAL A 23 -17.88 -21.36 -10.75
C VAL A 23 -16.72 -22.22 -10.22
N TYR A 24 -15.52 -21.64 -10.10
CA TYR A 24 -14.36 -22.33 -9.56
C TYR A 24 -14.57 -22.78 -8.10
N ALA A 25 -15.12 -21.92 -7.23
CA ALA A 25 -15.47 -22.28 -5.85
C ALA A 25 -16.49 -23.43 -5.80
N LYS A 26 -17.51 -23.39 -6.66
CA LYS A 26 -18.54 -24.44 -6.73
C LYS A 26 -17.94 -25.79 -7.13
N ILE A 27 -17.04 -25.81 -8.12
CA ILE A 27 -16.33 -27.02 -8.56
C ILE A 27 -15.46 -27.58 -7.41
N ARG A 28 -14.85 -26.72 -6.60
CA ARG A 28 -13.98 -27.11 -5.47
C ARG A 28 -14.72 -27.38 -4.16
N LYS A 29 -16.06 -27.44 -4.18
CA LYS A 29 -16.93 -27.66 -3.00
C LYS A 29 -16.76 -26.62 -1.88
N GLY A 30 -16.48 -25.36 -2.21
CA GLY A 30 -16.42 -24.26 -1.25
C GLY A 30 -15.49 -23.13 -1.68
N ALA A 31 -15.65 -21.96 -1.06
CA ALA A 31 -14.64 -20.90 -1.17
C ALA A 31 -13.31 -21.40 -0.62
N SER A 32 -12.26 -21.19 -1.39
CA SER A 32 -10.89 -21.46 -0.98
C SER A 32 -10.10 -20.17 -0.91
N GLU A 33 -9.02 -20.17 -0.14
CA GLU A 33 -8.07 -19.05 -0.11
C GLU A 33 -7.59 -18.69 -1.53
N ASN A 34 -7.41 -19.70 -2.38
CA ASN A 34 -7.02 -19.53 -3.77
C ASN A 34 -8.08 -18.80 -4.59
N THR A 35 -9.37 -19.07 -4.39
CA THR A 35 -10.46 -18.37 -5.09
C THR A 35 -10.48 -16.89 -4.72
N ARG A 36 -10.32 -16.58 -3.43
CA ARG A 36 -10.28 -15.20 -2.96
C ARG A 36 -9.07 -14.44 -3.51
N LYS A 37 -7.89 -15.07 -3.49
CA LYS A 37 -6.67 -14.47 -4.06
C LYS A 37 -6.76 -14.32 -5.58
N PHE A 38 -7.44 -15.23 -6.28
CA PHE A 38 -7.75 -15.06 -7.69
C PHE A 38 -8.60 -13.81 -7.95
N ILE A 39 -9.69 -13.59 -7.20
CA ILE A 39 -10.51 -12.37 -7.31
C ILE A 39 -9.65 -11.14 -7.03
N HIS A 40 -8.84 -11.17 -5.97
CA HIS A 40 -7.95 -10.07 -5.60
C HIS A 40 -6.97 -9.69 -6.73
N ILE A 41 -6.26 -10.67 -7.29
CA ILE A 41 -5.32 -10.46 -8.40
C ILE A 41 -6.05 -9.93 -9.63
N MET A 42 -7.18 -10.55 -9.99
CA MET A 42 -7.91 -10.20 -11.22
C MET A 42 -8.57 -8.84 -11.14
N VAL A 43 -9.25 -8.50 -10.03
CA VAL A 43 -9.89 -7.19 -9.85
C VAL A 43 -8.86 -6.07 -9.90
N GLY A 44 -7.63 -6.29 -9.40
CA GLY A 44 -6.56 -5.30 -9.50
C GLY A 44 -6.18 -4.90 -10.93
N ASN A 45 -6.41 -5.76 -11.92
CA ASN A 45 -6.20 -5.43 -13.34
C ASN A 45 -7.21 -4.42 -13.89
N TRP A 46 -8.25 -4.08 -13.13
CA TRP A 46 -9.15 -2.98 -13.48
C TRP A 46 -8.40 -1.66 -13.70
N VAL A 47 -7.21 -1.48 -13.09
CA VAL A 47 -6.38 -0.29 -13.30
C VAL A 47 -6.09 0.01 -14.78
N PHE A 48 -6.03 -1.02 -15.64
CA PHE A 48 -5.81 -0.84 -17.08
C PHE A 48 -6.99 -0.19 -17.82
N ILE A 49 -8.19 -0.21 -17.24
CA ILE A 49 -9.38 0.46 -17.78
C ILE A 49 -9.40 1.93 -17.37
N THR A 50 -8.69 2.31 -16.30
CA THR A 50 -8.71 3.67 -15.74
C THR A 50 -8.37 4.79 -16.75
N PRO A 51 -7.44 4.62 -17.71
CA PRO A 51 -7.14 5.67 -18.70
C PRO A 51 -8.31 6.00 -19.65
N MET A 52 -9.33 5.14 -19.76
CA MET A 52 -10.51 5.40 -20.60
C MET A 52 -11.45 6.45 -20.01
N PHE A 53 -11.36 6.71 -18.71
CA PHE A 53 -12.23 7.66 -18.03
C PHE A 53 -11.75 9.10 -18.26
N THR A 54 -12.61 9.91 -18.85
CA THR A 54 -12.39 11.34 -19.07
C THR A 54 -13.05 12.22 -18.02
N LYS A 55 -13.94 11.68 -17.18
CA LYS A 55 -14.61 12.41 -16.10
C LYS A 55 -14.43 11.69 -14.76
N LEU A 56 -14.05 12.46 -13.74
CA LEU A 56 -13.77 11.94 -12.40
C LEU A 56 -14.95 11.18 -11.77
N TRP A 57 -16.18 11.68 -11.92
CA TRP A 57 -17.36 11.02 -11.36
C TRP A 57 -17.53 9.59 -11.84
N ALA A 58 -17.21 9.32 -13.12
CA ALA A 58 -17.34 7.99 -13.70
C ALA A 58 -16.23 7.05 -13.22
N LEU A 59 -15.01 7.57 -13.06
CA LEU A 59 -13.88 6.83 -12.50
C LEU A 59 -14.16 6.41 -11.05
N ILE A 60 -14.63 7.35 -10.22
CA ILE A 60 -14.91 7.14 -8.78
C ILE A 60 -16.08 6.19 -8.55
N LEU A 61 -17.07 6.17 -9.45
CA LEU A 61 -18.26 5.34 -9.29
C LEU A 61 -17.92 3.86 -9.12
N VAL A 62 -16.94 3.34 -9.87
CA VAL A 62 -16.55 1.93 -9.82
C VAL A 62 -16.01 1.51 -8.43
N PRO A 63 -14.92 2.10 -7.90
CA PRO A 63 -14.42 1.75 -6.58
C PRO A 63 -15.41 2.12 -5.46
N LEU A 64 -16.23 3.16 -5.61
CA LEU A 64 -17.29 3.49 -4.65
C LEU A 64 -18.33 2.34 -4.56
N CYS A 65 -18.79 1.83 -5.71
CA CYS A 65 -19.67 0.67 -5.75
C CYS A 65 -19.01 -0.55 -5.08
N PHE A 66 -17.71 -0.78 -5.31
CA PHE A 66 -16.99 -1.86 -4.64
C PHE A 66 -16.93 -1.72 -3.12
N ILE A 67 -16.74 -0.51 -2.59
CA ILE A 67 -16.76 -0.27 -1.15
C ILE A 67 -18.14 -0.67 -0.60
N ILE A 68 -19.21 -0.18 -1.22
CA ILE A 68 -20.59 -0.49 -0.79
C ILE A 68 -20.88 -1.99 -0.88
N ILE A 69 -20.53 -2.63 -2.01
CA ILE A 69 -20.75 -4.06 -2.23
C ILE A 69 -19.97 -4.89 -1.22
N ASN A 70 -18.68 -4.58 -0.95
CA ASN A 70 -17.89 -5.31 0.04
C ASN A 70 -18.44 -5.13 1.46
N LEU A 71 -18.92 -3.93 1.81
CA LEU A 71 -19.57 -3.69 3.11
C LEU A 71 -20.88 -4.49 3.26
N LEU A 72 -21.72 -4.51 2.21
CA LEU A 72 -22.95 -5.29 2.21
C LEU A 72 -22.68 -6.79 2.20
N SER A 73 -21.66 -7.25 1.47
CA SER A 73 -21.30 -8.66 1.39
C SER A 73 -20.86 -9.24 2.73
N ARG A 74 -20.39 -8.42 3.68
CA ARG A 74 -20.14 -8.86 5.05
C ARG A 74 -21.44 -9.20 5.77
N LYS A 75 -22.36 -8.23 5.83
CA LYS A 75 -23.63 -8.39 6.54
C LYS A 75 -24.54 -9.45 5.91
N TYR A 76 -24.53 -9.58 4.59
CA TYR A 76 -25.50 -10.39 3.85
C TYR A 76 -24.90 -11.62 3.13
N LYS A 77 -23.58 -11.87 3.24
CA LYS A 77 -22.89 -12.99 2.57
C LYS A 77 -23.25 -13.13 1.08
N LEU A 78 -23.13 -12.03 0.35
CA LEU A 78 -23.62 -11.92 -1.04
C LEU A 78 -22.82 -12.77 -2.04
N PHE A 79 -21.55 -13.08 -1.74
CA PHE A 79 -20.65 -13.83 -2.62
C PHE A 79 -20.04 -15.02 -1.90
N SER A 80 -20.61 -16.20 -2.15
CA SER A 80 -20.14 -17.46 -1.58
C SER A 80 -18.68 -17.80 -1.90
N ALA A 81 -18.09 -17.18 -2.93
CA ALA A 81 -16.69 -17.33 -3.32
C ALA A 81 -15.70 -16.53 -2.46
N MET A 82 -16.19 -15.55 -1.68
CA MET A 82 -15.38 -14.66 -0.83
C MET A 82 -15.61 -14.89 0.67
N GLU A 83 -16.45 -15.85 1.04
CA GLU A 83 -16.83 -16.11 2.44
C GLU A 83 -15.66 -16.69 3.27
N ARG A 84 -15.48 -16.14 4.47
CA ARG A 84 -14.73 -16.71 5.61
C ARG A 84 -15.56 -16.54 6.88
N GLU A 85 -15.32 -17.39 7.87
CA GLU A 85 -15.88 -17.22 9.24
C GLU A 85 -15.23 -16.04 9.99
N ASP A 86 -13.97 -15.70 9.65
CA ASP A 86 -13.25 -14.53 10.17
C ASP A 86 -13.30 -13.35 9.18
N GLU A 87 -14.21 -12.40 9.43
CA GLU A 87 -14.43 -11.20 8.62
C GLU A 87 -13.32 -10.16 8.82
N ASP A 88 -12.26 -10.22 8.03
CA ASP A 88 -11.29 -9.13 7.93
C ASP A 88 -11.80 -8.02 6.98
N TYR A 89 -11.55 -6.76 7.32
CA TYR A 89 -11.92 -5.56 6.54
C TYR A 89 -11.05 -5.40 5.28
N GLY A 90 -10.10 -6.30 5.02
CA GLY A 90 -9.14 -6.21 3.93
C GLY A 90 -9.75 -5.93 2.55
N THR A 91 -10.88 -6.52 2.18
CA THR A 91 -11.49 -6.25 0.86
C THR A 91 -12.07 -4.84 0.76
N VAL A 92 -12.60 -4.32 1.86
CA VAL A 92 -13.06 -2.93 1.98
C VAL A 92 -11.85 -1.98 1.91
N TYR A 93 -10.79 -2.28 2.65
CA TYR A 93 -9.55 -1.50 2.62
C TYR A 93 -8.92 -1.45 1.23
N TYR A 94 -8.93 -2.55 0.49
CA TYR A 94 -8.43 -2.56 -0.88
C TYR A 94 -9.30 -1.70 -1.82
N ALA A 95 -10.64 -1.74 -1.68
CA ALA A 95 -11.52 -0.88 -2.45
C ALA A 95 -11.33 0.61 -2.12
N ILE A 96 -11.04 0.94 -0.86
CA ILE A 96 -10.65 2.30 -0.45
C ILE A 96 -9.31 2.70 -1.10
N SER A 97 -8.31 1.81 -1.12
CA SER A 97 -7.05 2.06 -1.83
C SER A 97 -7.27 2.33 -3.31
N MET A 98 -8.13 1.55 -3.98
CA MET A 98 -8.51 1.81 -5.37
C MET A 98 -9.12 3.19 -5.56
N LEU A 99 -10.06 3.58 -4.69
CA LEU A 99 -10.70 4.88 -4.74
C LEU A 99 -9.67 6.01 -4.59
N VAL A 100 -8.85 5.98 -3.54
CA VAL A 100 -7.88 7.03 -3.21
C VAL A 100 -6.83 7.15 -4.32
N LEU A 101 -6.21 6.04 -4.73
CA LEU A 101 -5.12 6.07 -5.69
C LEU A 101 -5.58 6.46 -7.09
N THR A 102 -6.72 5.96 -7.57
CA THR A 102 -7.22 6.33 -8.91
C THR A 102 -7.70 7.78 -8.95
N THR A 103 -8.35 8.25 -7.88
CA THR A 103 -8.74 9.66 -7.74
C THR A 103 -7.52 10.58 -7.74
N ALA A 104 -6.50 10.26 -6.92
CA ALA A 104 -5.26 11.04 -6.86
C ALA A 104 -4.51 11.00 -8.21
N ALA A 105 -4.38 9.83 -8.82
CA ALA A 105 -3.76 9.66 -10.14
C ALA A 105 -4.44 10.51 -11.22
N TYR A 106 -5.78 10.55 -11.22
CA TYR A 106 -6.55 11.35 -12.17
C TYR A 106 -6.38 12.86 -11.93
N LEU A 107 -6.51 13.31 -10.68
CA LEU A 107 -6.43 14.74 -10.33
C LEU A 107 -5.03 15.30 -10.55
N LEU A 108 -3.99 14.56 -10.17
CA LEU A 108 -2.59 14.98 -10.28
C LEU A 108 -1.98 14.67 -11.66
N ARG A 109 -2.71 13.93 -12.52
CA ARG A 109 -2.21 13.38 -13.79
C ARG A 109 -0.95 12.54 -13.62
N TRP A 110 -0.90 11.76 -12.55
CA TRP A 110 0.19 10.86 -12.19
C TRP A 110 -0.29 9.40 -12.19
N PRO A 111 -0.43 8.77 -13.37
CA PRO A 111 -0.96 7.41 -13.48
C PRO A 111 -0.13 6.35 -12.73
N THR A 112 1.16 6.59 -12.49
CA THR A 112 2.02 5.69 -11.70
C THR A 112 1.50 5.45 -10.28
N LEU A 113 0.76 6.40 -9.68
CA LEU A 113 0.16 6.22 -8.35
C LEU A 113 -0.74 4.99 -8.31
N SER A 114 -1.70 4.92 -9.23
CA SER A 114 -2.66 3.81 -9.27
C SER A 114 -2.05 2.55 -9.85
N PHE A 115 -1.23 2.65 -10.90
CA PHE A 115 -0.62 1.47 -11.52
C PHE A 115 0.35 0.75 -10.59
N VAL A 116 1.33 1.47 -10.00
CA VAL A 116 2.28 0.84 -9.08
C VAL A 116 1.55 0.34 -7.83
N GLY A 117 0.69 1.16 -7.22
CA GLY A 117 0.01 0.78 -5.98
C GLY A 117 -0.90 -0.43 -6.15
N LEU A 118 -1.83 -0.38 -7.12
CA LEU A 118 -2.84 -1.43 -7.27
C LEU A 118 -2.28 -2.73 -7.80
N LEU A 119 -1.34 -2.69 -8.75
CA LEU A 119 -0.73 -3.90 -9.28
C LEU A 119 0.21 -4.54 -8.25
N THR A 120 0.98 -3.74 -7.48
CA THR A 120 1.82 -4.25 -6.40
C THR A 120 0.97 -5.00 -5.37
N MET A 121 -0.18 -4.44 -5.01
CA MET A 121 -1.10 -5.12 -4.10
C MET A 121 -1.73 -6.36 -4.75
N ALA A 122 -2.13 -6.28 -6.02
CA ALA A 122 -2.80 -7.38 -6.71
C ALA A 122 -1.87 -8.59 -6.86
N TYR A 123 -0.71 -8.38 -7.48
CA TYR A 123 0.23 -9.44 -7.83
C TYR A 123 1.25 -9.71 -6.73
N GLY A 124 1.80 -8.66 -6.12
CA GLY A 124 2.80 -8.80 -5.06
C GLY A 124 2.25 -9.54 -3.85
N ASP A 125 1.22 -8.98 -3.19
CA ASP A 125 0.58 -9.65 -2.04
C ASP A 125 -0.13 -10.94 -2.46
N GLY A 126 -0.79 -10.93 -3.63
CA GLY A 126 -1.47 -12.11 -4.18
C GLY A 126 -0.56 -13.33 -4.29
N PHE A 127 0.60 -13.19 -4.94
CA PHE A 127 1.57 -14.27 -5.08
C PHE A 127 2.36 -14.53 -3.79
N ALA A 128 2.67 -13.51 -3.00
CA ALA A 128 3.36 -13.68 -1.71
C ALA A 128 2.56 -14.58 -0.77
N ALA A 129 1.24 -14.41 -0.70
CA ALA A 129 0.38 -15.27 0.11
C ALA A 129 0.36 -16.71 -0.41
N VAL A 130 0.25 -16.92 -1.72
CA VAL A 130 0.27 -18.25 -2.33
C VAL A 130 1.61 -18.95 -2.07
N VAL A 131 2.73 -18.28 -2.32
CA VAL A 131 4.07 -18.82 -2.06
C VAL A 131 4.28 -19.05 -0.56
N GLY A 132 3.80 -18.15 0.29
CA GLY A 132 3.86 -18.31 1.74
C GLY A 132 3.16 -19.56 2.24
N ILE A 133 1.98 -19.87 1.70
CA ILE A 133 1.22 -21.09 2.07
C ILE A 133 1.92 -22.37 1.60
N TYR A 134 2.43 -22.40 0.35
CA TYR A 134 2.97 -23.63 -0.24
C TYR A 134 4.46 -23.85 -0.02
N LYS A 135 5.23 -22.78 0.15
CA LYS A 135 6.71 -22.81 0.24
C LYS A 135 7.26 -22.06 1.44
N GLY A 136 6.44 -21.51 2.33
CA GLY A 136 6.89 -20.82 3.54
C GLY A 136 7.63 -21.77 4.47
N ARG A 137 8.92 -21.53 4.67
CA ARG A 137 9.79 -22.36 5.52
C ARG A 137 10.48 -21.54 6.60
N HIS A 138 10.80 -20.28 6.32
CA HIS A 138 11.55 -19.42 7.23
C HIS A 138 10.70 -18.27 7.75
N TYR A 139 10.60 -18.13 9.07
CA TYR A 139 9.83 -17.07 9.74
C TYR A 139 10.73 -16.24 10.66
N PRO A 140 11.69 -15.48 10.11
CA PRO A 140 12.71 -14.78 10.91
C PRO A 140 12.21 -13.50 11.60
N PHE A 141 10.98 -13.05 11.29
CA PHE A 141 10.48 -11.75 11.70
C PHE A 141 9.77 -11.82 13.07
N SER A 142 10.48 -11.45 14.15
CA SER A 142 9.93 -11.49 15.51
C SER A 142 8.68 -10.61 15.72
N PHE A 143 8.51 -9.56 14.92
CA PHE A 143 7.36 -8.65 14.98
C PHE A 143 6.21 -9.06 14.04
N SER A 144 6.41 -10.07 13.19
CA SER A 144 5.42 -10.56 12.24
C SER A 144 5.54 -12.09 12.06
N PRO A 145 5.19 -12.87 13.11
CA PRO A 145 5.48 -14.30 13.16
C PRO A 145 4.72 -15.14 12.12
N THR A 146 3.65 -14.61 11.53
CA THR A 146 2.83 -15.29 10.53
C THR A 146 3.32 -15.08 9.09
N LYS A 147 4.27 -14.17 8.86
CA LYS A 147 4.78 -13.84 7.52
C LYS A 147 6.10 -14.58 7.28
N SER A 148 6.21 -15.27 6.15
CA SER A 148 7.39 -16.02 5.77
C SER A 148 8.36 -15.17 4.94
N LEU A 149 9.66 -15.47 5.06
CA LEU A 149 10.70 -14.85 4.25
C LEU A 149 10.46 -15.10 2.76
N GLU A 150 10.02 -16.30 2.38
CA GLU A 150 9.70 -16.64 0.99
C GLU A 150 8.55 -15.78 0.44
N GLY A 151 7.53 -15.52 1.26
CA GLY A 151 6.43 -14.62 0.92
C GLY A 151 6.92 -13.19 0.69
N SER A 152 7.68 -12.62 1.63
CA SER A 152 8.17 -11.24 1.51
C SER A 152 9.18 -11.07 0.36
N ILE A 153 10.02 -12.06 0.06
CA ILE A 153 10.88 -12.06 -1.15
C ILE A 153 10.02 -12.07 -2.41
N THR A 154 8.97 -12.89 -2.44
CA THR A 154 8.04 -12.94 -3.59
C THR A 154 7.39 -11.57 -3.80
N LEU A 155 6.88 -10.94 -2.74
CA LEU A 155 6.35 -9.58 -2.80
C LEU A 155 7.38 -8.60 -3.35
N ALA A 156 8.62 -8.63 -2.86
CA ALA A 156 9.68 -7.74 -3.34
C ALA A 156 9.96 -7.95 -4.84
N CYS A 157 10.08 -9.19 -5.30
CA CYS A 157 10.31 -9.50 -6.72
C CYS A 157 9.18 -8.98 -7.62
N PHE A 158 7.93 -9.26 -7.27
CA PHE A 158 6.78 -8.77 -8.04
C PHE A 158 6.66 -7.24 -7.98
N SER A 159 6.85 -6.63 -6.81
CA SER A 159 6.85 -5.17 -6.64
C SER A 159 7.92 -4.51 -7.50
N PHE A 160 9.11 -5.11 -7.60
CA PHE A 160 10.19 -4.63 -8.46
C PHE A 160 9.76 -4.64 -9.93
N VAL A 161 9.29 -5.78 -10.43
CA VAL A 161 8.87 -5.96 -11.82
C VAL A 161 7.74 -5.00 -12.18
N ILE A 162 6.73 -4.89 -11.32
CA ILE A 162 5.56 -4.04 -11.51
C ILE A 162 5.95 -2.57 -11.52
N THR A 163 6.78 -2.15 -10.55
CA THR A 163 7.26 -0.77 -10.49
C THR A 163 8.09 -0.45 -11.72
N PHE A 164 9.00 -1.35 -12.12
CA PHE A 164 9.83 -1.19 -13.30
C PHE A 164 9.00 -0.97 -14.56
N PHE A 165 8.08 -1.87 -14.87
CA PHE A 165 7.25 -1.76 -16.08
C PHE A 165 6.29 -0.58 -16.02
N SER A 166 5.69 -0.30 -14.86
CA SER A 166 4.80 0.85 -14.70
C SER A 166 5.53 2.16 -14.93
N LEU A 167 6.72 2.34 -14.36
CA LEU A 167 7.53 3.54 -14.57
C LEU A 167 8.06 3.61 -16.01
N PHE A 168 8.54 2.50 -16.57
CA PHE A 168 9.06 2.45 -17.93
C PHE A 168 8.03 2.83 -18.98
N ILE A 169 6.80 2.35 -18.84
CA ILE A 169 5.70 2.61 -19.78
C ILE A 169 5.06 3.98 -19.55
N LEU A 170 4.88 4.39 -18.28
CA LEU A 170 4.08 5.57 -17.94
C LEU A 170 4.89 6.85 -17.71
N GLN A 171 6.23 6.79 -17.63
CA GLN A 171 7.02 8.01 -17.54
C GLN A 171 6.75 8.94 -18.74
N GLY A 172 6.72 10.25 -18.50
CA GLY A 172 6.36 11.23 -19.52
C GLY A 172 4.88 11.30 -19.88
N SER A 173 4.02 10.41 -19.35
CA SER A 173 2.57 10.51 -19.51
C SER A 173 1.95 11.48 -18.50
N GLY A 174 0.91 12.21 -18.93
CA GLY A 174 0.23 13.19 -18.08
C GLY A 174 1.17 14.31 -17.65
N SER A 175 1.42 14.41 -16.35
CA SER A 175 2.34 15.40 -15.75
C SER A 175 3.60 14.75 -15.14
N LEU A 176 3.89 13.50 -15.50
CA LEU A 176 5.05 12.75 -15.02
C LEU A 176 6.34 13.13 -15.74
N ARG A 177 7.43 13.19 -14.98
CA ARG A 177 8.78 13.33 -15.52
C ARG A 177 9.25 12.03 -16.21
N SER A 178 10.11 12.18 -17.22
CA SER A 178 10.90 11.08 -17.80
C SER A 178 12.33 11.07 -17.25
N ILE A 179 12.84 9.89 -16.95
CA ILE A 179 14.16 9.67 -16.37
C ILE A 179 14.92 8.58 -17.13
N SER A 180 16.21 8.41 -16.82
CA SER A 180 17.02 7.34 -17.42
C SER A 180 16.60 5.97 -16.91
N LEU A 181 16.96 4.92 -17.68
CA LEU A 181 16.72 3.52 -17.28
C LEU A 181 17.33 3.20 -15.91
N TRP A 182 18.51 3.75 -15.60
CA TRP A 182 19.15 3.61 -14.30
C TRP A 182 18.32 4.19 -13.16
N GLY A 183 17.68 5.34 -13.39
CA GLY A 183 16.75 5.92 -12.41
C GLY A 183 15.53 5.04 -12.18
N ILE A 184 14.97 4.44 -13.23
CA ILE A 184 13.83 3.51 -13.12
C ILE A 184 14.22 2.27 -12.31
N LEU A 185 15.40 1.69 -12.59
CA LEU A 185 15.92 0.53 -11.86
C LEU A 185 16.10 0.85 -10.36
N LEU A 186 16.69 2.02 -10.05
CA LEU A 186 16.87 2.48 -8.67
C LEU A 186 15.52 2.62 -7.95
N ILE A 187 14.56 3.33 -8.55
CA ILE A 187 13.24 3.55 -7.92
C ILE A 187 12.52 2.21 -7.72
N SER A 188 12.61 1.30 -8.70
CA SER A 188 11.99 -0.03 -8.61
C SER A 188 12.58 -0.87 -7.48
N LEU A 189 13.90 -0.81 -7.29
CA LEU A 189 14.58 -1.49 -6.19
C LEU A 189 14.21 -0.90 -4.83
N LEU A 190 14.20 0.43 -4.71
CA LEU A 190 13.81 1.09 -3.45
C LEU A 190 12.34 0.81 -3.12
N THR A 191 11.45 0.87 -4.11
CA THR A 191 10.03 0.61 -3.94
C THR A 191 9.76 -0.84 -3.55
N SER A 192 10.49 -1.82 -4.11
CA SER A 192 10.28 -3.22 -3.77
C SER A 192 10.70 -3.55 -2.33
N ILE A 193 11.83 -3.01 -1.88
CA ILE A 193 12.28 -3.14 -0.49
C ILE A 193 11.26 -2.48 0.45
N PHE A 194 10.79 -1.29 0.09
CA PHE A 194 9.82 -0.57 0.88
C PHE A 194 8.48 -1.31 0.96
N ALA A 195 7.95 -1.80 -0.17
CA ALA A 195 6.70 -2.57 -0.22
C ALA A 195 6.77 -3.83 0.66
N ALA A 196 7.89 -4.57 0.62
CA ALA A 196 8.10 -5.73 1.50
C ALA A 196 8.14 -5.32 2.98
N PHE A 197 8.76 -4.19 3.31
CA PHE A 197 8.76 -3.68 4.68
C PHE A 197 7.36 -3.25 5.15
N ILE A 198 6.55 -2.63 4.28
CA ILE A 198 5.16 -2.29 4.60
C ILE A 198 4.34 -3.55 4.88
N GLU A 199 4.51 -4.60 4.07
CA GLU A 199 3.77 -5.85 4.26
C GLU A 199 4.11 -6.53 5.58
N LEU A 200 5.39 -6.53 5.97
CA LEU A 200 5.83 -7.05 7.27
C LEU A 200 5.28 -6.26 8.47
N THR A 201 4.84 -5.02 8.26
CA THR A 201 4.21 -4.16 9.29
C THR A 201 2.67 -4.15 9.17
N GLY A 202 2.12 -4.88 8.21
CA GLY A 202 0.69 -5.09 8.05
C GLY A 202 0.13 -6.01 9.14
N LEU A 203 -0.94 -5.57 9.80
CA LEU A 203 -1.71 -6.38 10.76
C LEU A 203 -3.18 -6.27 10.40
N ALA A 204 -3.96 -7.36 10.58
CA ALA A 204 -5.41 -7.40 10.42
C ALA A 204 -5.92 -6.72 9.12
N GLY A 205 -5.36 -7.12 7.97
CA GLY A 205 -5.80 -6.65 6.66
C GLY A 205 -5.41 -5.22 6.31
N CYS A 206 -4.75 -4.48 7.21
CA CYS A 206 -4.29 -3.11 6.93
C CYS A 206 -3.22 -3.05 5.82
N ASP A 207 -2.56 -4.17 5.50
CA ASP A 207 -1.67 -4.30 4.33
C ASP A 207 -2.40 -3.97 3.02
N ASN A 208 -3.69 -4.29 2.92
CA ASN A 208 -4.54 -3.94 1.77
C ASN A 208 -4.75 -2.42 1.62
N LEU A 209 -4.44 -1.63 2.65
CA LEU A 209 -4.41 -0.17 2.61
C LEU A 209 -2.99 0.36 2.43
N SER A 210 -2.07 -0.09 3.29
CA SER A 210 -0.73 0.48 3.39
C SER A 210 0.17 0.11 2.22
N VAL A 211 0.14 -1.13 1.73
CA VAL A 211 0.98 -1.59 0.60
C VAL A 211 0.67 -0.83 -0.70
N PRO A 212 -0.59 -0.76 -1.17
CA PRO A 212 -0.89 -0.04 -2.41
C PRO A 212 -0.63 1.46 -2.28
N ILE A 213 -1.09 2.08 -1.19
CA ILE A 213 -0.90 3.52 -0.99
C ILE A 213 0.58 3.87 -0.86
N GLY A 214 1.32 3.13 -0.04
CA GLY A 214 2.72 3.38 0.21
C GLY A 214 3.61 3.14 -1.00
N SER A 215 3.45 2.02 -1.70
CA SER A 215 4.24 1.73 -2.92
C SER A 215 3.94 2.70 -4.07
N GLY A 216 2.65 3.03 -4.28
CA GLY A 216 2.22 3.98 -5.30
C GLY A 216 2.75 5.39 -5.04
N LEU A 217 2.58 5.90 -3.82
CA LEU A 217 3.10 7.22 -3.42
C LEU A 217 4.63 7.26 -3.48
N PHE A 218 5.30 6.30 -2.86
CA PHE A 218 6.76 6.29 -2.76
C PHE A 218 7.43 6.30 -4.14
N SER A 219 6.99 5.41 -5.03
CA SER A 219 7.54 5.32 -6.39
C SER A 219 7.26 6.57 -7.22
N THR A 220 6.04 7.12 -7.14
CA THR A 220 5.66 8.31 -7.92
C THR A 220 6.39 9.56 -7.45
N LEU A 221 6.54 9.76 -6.14
CA LEU A 221 7.29 10.89 -5.59
C LEU A 221 8.78 10.80 -5.97
N CYS A 222 9.36 9.60 -5.91
CA CYS A 222 10.73 9.38 -6.40
C CYS A 222 10.86 9.69 -7.90
N LEU A 223 9.88 9.31 -8.74
CA LEU A 223 9.91 9.61 -10.16
C LEU A 223 9.82 11.13 -10.42
N GLN A 224 8.88 11.80 -9.75
CA GLN A 224 8.56 13.19 -10.03
C GLN A 224 9.59 14.17 -9.46
N PHE A 225 10.06 13.93 -8.23
CA PHE A 225 10.90 14.86 -7.47
C PHE A 225 12.33 14.33 -7.22
N GLY A 226 12.63 13.12 -7.69
CA GLY A 226 13.93 12.49 -7.50
C GLY A 226 15.10 13.29 -8.07
N ASN A 227 16.04 13.61 -7.20
CA ASN A 227 17.37 14.13 -7.50
C ASN A 227 18.36 13.64 -6.44
N SER A 228 19.66 13.89 -6.62
CA SER A 228 20.69 13.37 -5.70
C SER A 228 20.48 13.82 -4.25
N ILE A 229 20.02 15.06 -4.02
CA ILE A 229 19.77 15.62 -2.69
C ILE A 229 18.53 14.97 -2.05
N PHE A 230 17.48 14.73 -2.84
CA PHE A 230 16.27 14.02 -2.41
C PHE A 230 16.59 12.61 -1.91
N TYR A 231 17.39 11.85 -2.67
CA TYR A 231 17.79 10.50 -2.25
C TYR A 231 18.73 10.51 -1.04
N LEU A 232 19.63 11.49 -0.95
CA LEU A 232 20.47 11.69 0.24
C LEU A 232 19.61 12.00 1.48
N PHE A 233 18.58 12.84 1.34
CA PHE A 233 17.64 13.14 2.41
C PHE A 233 16.89 11.88 2.85
N ILE A 234 16.33 11.08 1.92
CA ILE A 234 15.66 9.82 2.27
C ILE A 234 16.60 8.88 3.00
N LEU A 235 17.85 8.74 2.54
CA LEU A 235 18.85 7.88 3.19
C LEU A 235 19.14 8.34 4.62
N LEU A 236 19.43 9.63 4.81
CA LEU A 236 19.68 10.21 6.13
C LEU A 236 18.45 10.07 7.04
N TYR A 237 17.26 10.30 6.50
CA TYR A 237 16.02 10.16 7.25
C TYR A 237 15.79 8.71 7.69
N LEU A 238 16.05 7.74 6.82
CA LEU A 238 15.96 6.32 7.14
C LEU A 238 16.94 5.93 8.26
N VAL A 239 18.17 6.43 8.23
CA VAL A 239 19.15 6.21 9.32
C VAL A 239 18.61 6.73 10.65
N VAL A 240 18.02 7.94 10.67
CA VAL A 240 17.40 8.51 11.86
C VAL A 240 16.23 7.66 12.35
N LEU A 241 15.37 7.19 11.45
CA LEU A 241 14.23 6.32 11.80
C LEU A 241 14.68 4.96 12.35
N ILE A 242 15.73 4.37 11.79
CA ILE A 242 16.33 3.13 12.29
C ILE A 242 16.92 3.34 13.69
N ALA A 243 17.65 4.44 13.91
CA ALA A 243 18.18 4.78 15.22
C ALA A 243 17.06 4.97 16.26
N ALA A 244 16.00 5.69 15.87
CA ALA A 244 14.81 5.89 16.70
C ALA A 244 14.10 4.57 17.02
N PHE A 245 14.01 3.65 16.07
CA PHE A 245 13.43 2.31 16.27
C PHE A 245 14.27 1.49 17.25
N ARG A 246 15.60 1.49 17.11
CA ARG A 246 16.51 0.82 18.08
C ARG A 246 16.39 1.41 19.48
N TRP A 247 16.09 2.70 19.58
CA TRP A 247 15.82 3.38 20.85
C TRP A 247 14.39 3.23 21.36
N LYS A 248 13.56 2.39 20.72
CA LYS A 248 12.14 2.18 21.05
C LYS A 248 11.32 3.49 21.08
N ALA A 249 11.76 4.51 20.32
CA ALA A 249 11.05 5.79 20.21
C ALA A 249 9.95 5.75 19.15
N ILE A 250 10.01 4.80 18.21
CA ILE A 250 9.03 4.60 17.14
C ILE A 250 8.78 3.10 16.91
N SER A 251 7.58 2.73 16.50
CA SER A 251 7.22 1.36 16.09
C SER A 251 7.59 1.08 14.63
N ALA A 252 7.57 -0.18 14.20
CA ALA A 252 7.88 -0.55 12.82
C ALA A 252 6.85 0.06 11.83
N ASP A 253 5.56 -0.02 12.13
CA ASP A 253 4.49 0.65 11.38
C ASP A 253 4.70 2.18 11.35
N GLY A 254 5.21 2.74 12.46
CA GLY A 254 5.52 4.17 12.55
C GLY A 254 6.63 4.59 11.58
N ILE A 255 7.60 3.73 11.29
CA ILE A 255 8.64 4.00 10.28
C ILE A 255 8.02 4.19 8.89
N VAL A 256 7.04 3.35 8.51
CA VAL A 256 6.35 3.47 7.22
C VAL A 256 5.65 4.84 7.11
N ALA A 257 4.87 5.20 8.13
CA ALA A 257 4.12 6.46 8.13
C ALA A 257 5.06 7.66 8.14
N ALA A 258 6.12 7.62 8.96
CA ALA A 258 7.13 8.66 9.04
C ALA A 258 7.87 8.84 7.71
N LEU A 259 8.34 7.74 7.10
CA LEU A 259 9.05 7.78 5.83
C LEU A 259 8.20 8.41 4.72
N LEU A 260 6.95 7.97 4.56
CA LEU A 260 6.03 8.55 3.58
C LEU A 260 5.73 10.03 3.85
N THR A 261 5.55 10.39 5.13
CA THR A 261 5.28 11.78 5.52
C THR A 261 6.48 12.66 5.21
N GLY A 262 7.69 12.26 5.61
CA GLY A 262 8.90 13.02 5.33
C GLY A 262 9.23 13.10 3.85
N GLN A 263 9.04 12.01 3.10
CA GLN A 263 9.18 12.02 1.64
C GLN A 263 8.21 13.01 0.99
N THR A 264 6.93 12.96 1.37
CA THR A 264 5.88 13.84 0.81
C THR A 264 6.16 15.30 1.13
N LEU A 265 6.50 15.60 2.38
CA LEU A 265 6.82 16.96 2.82
C LEU A 265 8.06 17.52 2.13
N TYR A 266 9.11 16.71 1.96
CA TYR A 266 10.28 17.13 1.17
C TYR A 266 9.90 17.33 -0.30
N ALA A 267 9.17 16.39 -0.89
CA ALA A 267 8.82 16.41 -2.31
C ALA A 267 7.99 17.66 -2.68
N LEU A 268 7.01 18.02 -1.85
CA LEU A 268 6.09 19.12 -2.10
C LEU A 268 6.55 20.45 -1.50
N GLY A 269 7.29 20.40 -0.37
CA GLY A 269 7.71 21.57 0.40
C GLY A 269 9.20 21.93 0.28
N GLY A 270 9.99 21.09 -0.39
CA GLY A 270 11.42 21.28 -0.56
C GLY A 270 12.26 20.93 0.68
N MET A 271 13.57 21.16 0.55
CA MET A 271 14.57 20.73 1.53
C MET A 271 14.36 21.32 2.93
N TRP A 272 13.97 22.58 3.03
CA TRP A 272 13.79 23.24 4.33
C TRP A 272 12.66 22.65 5.15
N ILE A 273 11.54 22.30 4.51
CA ILE A 273 10.41 21.63 5.19
C ILE A 273 10.82 20.21 5.60
N GLY A 274 11.52 19.48 4.74
CA GLY A 274 12.06 18.16 5.08
C GLY A 274 13.02 18.19 6.28
N LEU A 275 13.96 19.13 6.29
CA LEU A 275 14.89 19.33 7.42
C LEU A 275 14.17 19.81 8.69
N GLY A 276 13.15 20.66 8.55
CA GLY A 276 12.31 21.09 9.66
C GLY A 276 11.59 19.91 10.33
N LEU A 277 11.08 18.96 9.54
CA LEU A 277 10.48 17.74 10.07
C LEU A 277 11.50 16.86 10.81
N LEU A 278 12.70 16.70 10.24
CA LEU A 278 13.79 15.99 10.90
C LEU A 278 14.14 16.63 12.25
N ALA A 279 14.29 17.95 12.29
CA ALA A 279 14.55 18.69 13.50
C ALA A 279 13.41 18.52 14.52
N PHE A 280 12.15 18.66 14.09
CA PHE A 280 10.98 18.45 14.93
C PHE A 280 10.95 17.04 15.53
N PHE A 281 11.20 16.01 14.73
CA PHE A 281 11.22 14.63 15.20
C PHE A 281 12.35 14.36 16.21
N LEU A 282 13.55 14.87 15.95
CA LEU A 282 14.70 14.72 16.85
C LEU A 282 14.47 15.45 18.17
N LEU A 283 14.01 16.71 18.12
CA LEU A 283 13.71 17.51 19.30
C LEU A 283 12.56 16.90 20.10
N GLY A 284 11.49 16.47 19.44
CA GLY A 284 10.36 15.78 20.09
C GLY A 284 10.76 14.47 20.75
N SER A 285 11.63 13.68 20.09
CA SER A 285 12.16 12.42 20.64
C SER A 285 13.12 12.64 21.81
N ALA A 286 13.93 13.70 21.78
CA ALA A 286 14.78 14.08 22.90
C ALA A 286 13.93 14.57 24.08
N ALA A 287 12.97 15.46 23.83
CA ALA A 287 12.06 15.98 24.84
C ALA A 287 11.19 14.88 25.46
N SER A 288 10.79 13.85 24.70
CA SER A 288 9.98 12.76 25.24
C SER A 288 10.75 11.92 26.28
N LYS A 289 12.08 11.84 26.16
CA LYS A 289 12.96 11.16 27.12
C LYS A 289 13.31 12.01 28.35
N LEU A 290 13.12 13.33 28.29
CA LEU A 290 13.23 14.18 29.48
C LEU A 290 12.06 13.89 30.41
N LYS A 291 12.30 13.05 31.42
CA LYS A 291 11.33 12.72 32.46
C LYS A 291 11.40 13.79 33.56
N ASN A 292 10.30 14.51 33.75
CA ASN A 292 10.06 15.33 34.94
C ASN A 292 9.02 14.64 35.83
N ASN A 293 9.02 14.92 37.12
CA ASN A 293 8.15 14.27 38.12
C ASN A 293 6.67 14.31 37.70
N ASN A 294 6.20 15.45 37.17
CA ASN A 294 4.82 15.60 36.69
C ASN A 294 4.46 14.64 35.54
N LYS A 295 5.42 14.31 34.67
CA LYS A 295 5.21 13.41 33.53
C LYS A 295 5.15 11.95 33.99
N LEU A 296 5.97 11.58 34.97
CA LEU A 296 5.92 10.25 35.59
C LEU A 296 4.57 10.00 36.28
N THR A 297 4.04 11.00 36.99
CA THR A 297 2.71 10.92 37.64
C THR A 297 1.59 10.80 36.59
N ALA A 298 1.67 11.55 35.49
CA ALA A 298 0.69 11.48 34.40
C ALA A 298 0.73 10.14 33.63
N GLU A 299 1.92 9.59 33.37
CA GLU A 299 2.09 8.28 32.72
C GLU A 299 1.54 7.14 33.59
N GLN A 300 1.68 7.22 34.92
CA GLN A 300 1.08 6.27 35.85
C GLN A 300 -0.46 6.29 35.83
N LEU A 301 -1.06 7.47 35.66
CA LEU A 301 -2.52 7.63 35.51
C LEU A 301 -3.03 7.15 34.13
N GLN A 302 -2.18 7.19 33.11
CA GLN A 302 -2.51 6.79 31.73
C GLN A 302 -2.08 5.36 31.37
N ALA A 303 -1.49 4.60 32.31
CA ALA A 303 -0.94 3.26 32.07
C ALA A 303 -2.01 2.18 31.83
N GLY A 304 -2.77 2.31 30.74
CA GLY A 304 -3.25 1.19 29.95
C GLY A 304 -2.18 0.87 28.91
N HIS A 305 -1.67 -0.36 28.93
CA HIS A 305 -0.47 -0.81 28.23
C HIS A 305 -0.37 -0.46 26.73
N VAL A 306 0.87 -0.19 26.30
CA VAL A 306 1.41 -0.12 24.93
C VAL A 306 1.42 1.29 24.29
N ALA A 307 2.54 1.61 23.63
CA ALA A 307 2.68 2.81 22.79
C ALA A 307 1.55 2.85 21.76
N ARG A 308 0.77 3.93 21.74
CA ARG A 308 -0.39 4.08 20.85
C ARG A 308 0.03 3.88 19.39
N ASN A 309 -0.59 2.90 18.73
CA ASN A 309 -0.46 2.69 17.28
C ASN A 309 -1.47 3.61 16.56
N TRP A 310 -1.14 4.12 15.37
CA TRP A 310 -2.08 4.91 14.55
C TRP A 310 -3.33 4.12 14.17
N LYS A 311 -3.25 2.78 14.20
CA LYS A 311 -4.38 1.84 14.03
C LYS A 311 -5.30 1.72 15.26
N GLN A 312 -4.96 2.34 16.39
CA GLN A 312 -5.75 2.35 17.63
C GLN A 312 -6.53 3.65 17.82
N VAL A 313 -6.53 4.54 16.82
CA VAL A 313 -7.30 5.79 16.81
C VAL A 313 -8.52 5.62 15.93
#